data_AF-A0A1A9RW25-F1
#
_entry.id   AF-A0A1A9RW25-F1
#
_cell.length_a   1.000
_cell.length_b   1.000
_cell.length_c   1.000
_cell.angle_alpha   90.00
_cell.angle_beta   90.00
_cell.angle_gamma   90.00
#
_symmetry.space_group_name_H-M   'P 1'
#
loop_
_entity.id
_entity.type
_entity.pdbx_description
1 polymer ?
#
loop_
_entity_poly.entity_id
_entity_poly.type
_entity_poly.pdbx_seq_one_letter_code
_entity_poly.pdbx_strand_id
1 'polypeptide(L)'
;MSKSQELITKQHPVSAVDILGMVAGLSAAAMHIYTVDPTGKLSQMFATKAIPPLRQIILPIAEEANQLAAADDAAADDFVAVVTAAILLLDKANKKAIELGLSEAVPPTIQ
;
A
#
# COMPACT_ATOMS: atom_id res chain seq x y z
N MET A 1 -29.86 -4.99 -9.04
CA MET A 1 -29.80 -4.35 -7.70
C MET A 1 -30.72 -3.12 -7.68
N SER A 2 -30.84 -2.41 -6.55
CA SER A 2 -31.53 -1.11 -6.52
C SER A 2 -30.76 -0.11 -7.39
N LYS A 3 -31.47 0.63 -8.27
CA LYS A 3 -30.87 1.55 -9.26
C LYS A 3 -29.80 2.47 -8.66
N SER A 4 -30.00 2.98 -7.44
CA SER A 4 -29.07 3.91 -6.79
C SER A 4 -27.83 3.22 -6.18
N GLN A 5 -27.96 2.01 -5.64
CA GLN A 5 -26.80 1.23 -5.15
C GLN A 5 -25.99 0.66 -6.32
N GLU A 6 -26.65 0.22 -7.39
CA GLU A 6 -25.99 -0.16 -8.64
C GLU A 6 -25.30 1.05 -9.30
N LEU A 7 -25.83 2.27 -9.11
CA LEU A 7 -25.18 3.52 -9.52
C LEU A 7 -23.99 3.88 -8.62
N ILE A 8 -24.04 3.68 -7.31
CA ILE A 8 -22.94 4.02 -6.38
C ILE A 8 -21.80 2.99 -6.44
N THR A 9 -22.12 1.71 -6.56
CA THR A 9 -21.15 0.63 -6.84
C THR A 9 -20.71 0.63 -8.32
N LYS A 10 -21.42 1.34 -9.23
CA LYS A 10 -20.88 1.77 -10.54
C LYS A 10 -20.08 3.07 -10.46
N GLN A 11 -20.33 3.91 -9.46
CA GLN A 11 -19.73 5.24 -9.38
C GLN A 11 -18.37 5.18 -8.72
N HIS A 12 -18.15 4.41 -7.64
CA HIS A 12 -16.80 4.33 -7.03
C HIS A 12 -16.47 3.02 -6.27
N PRO A 13 -16.46 1.84 -6.90
CA PRO A 13 -15.64 0.73 -6.40
C PRO A 13 -14.19 1.07 -6.76
N VAL A 14 -13.38 1.46 -5.78
CA VAL A 14 -11.96 1.77 -6.05
C VAL A 14 -11.31 0.51 -6.61
N SER A 15 -10.78 0.59 -7.82
CA SER A 15 -10.20 -0.59 -8.48
C SER A 15 -8.91 -1.01 -7.76
N ALA A 16 -8.52 -2.28 -7.87
CA ALA A 16 -7.24 -2.75 -7.32
C ALA A 16 -6.06 -1.89 -7.82
N VAL A 17 -6.12 -1.45 -9.09
CA VAL A 17 -5.12 -0.55 -9.69
C VAL A 17 -5.08 0.82 -8.99
N ASP A 18 -6.24 1.40 -8.69
CA ASP A 18 -6.31 2.69 -7.97
C ASP A 18 -5.78 2.57 -6.54
N ILE A 19 -6.09 1.46 -5.86
CA ILE A 19 -5.54 1.16 -4.52
C ILE A 19 -4.01 1.04 -4.59
N LEU A 20 -3.50 0.27 -5.55
CA LEU A 20 -2.06 0.08 -5.75
C LEU A 20 -1.35 1.41 -6.06
N GLY A 21 -1.94 2.23 -6.94
CA GLY A 21 -1.43 3.57 -7.26
C GLY A 21 -1.41 4.50 -6.05
N MET A 22 -2.48 4.51 -5.26
CA MET A 22 -2.58 5.28 -4.02
C MET A 22 -1.52 4.84 -3.01
N VAL A 23 -1.37 3.54 -2.77
CA VAL A 23 -0.38 2.99 -1.83
C VAL A 23 1.04 3.34 -2.27
N ALA A 24 1.36 3.14 -3.56
CA ALA A 24 2.67 3.47 -4.11
C ALA A 24 2.97 4.97 -4.01
N GLY A 25 2.01 5.81 -4.39
CA GLY A 25 2.16 7.27 -4.37
C GLY A 25 2.35 7.82 -2.96
N LEU A 26 1.52 7.40 -2.00
CA LEU A 26 1.64 7.84 -0.60
C LEU A 26 2.93 7.32 0.06
N SER A 27 3.36 6.10 -0.26
CA SER A 27 4.61 5.54 0.25
C SER A 27 5.83 6.28 -0.30
N ALA A 28 5.82 6.62 -1.60
CA ALA A 28 6.87 7.43 -2.21
C ALA A 28 6.91 8.85 -1.65
N ALA A 29 5.74 9.48 -1.45
CA ALA A 29 5.64 10.80 -0.82
C ALA A 29 6.18 10.77 0.62
N ALA A 30 5.82 9.76 1.41
CA ALA A 30 6.35 9.58 2.76
C ALA A 30 7.89 9.49 2.75
N MET A 31 8.47 8.65 1.88
CA MET A 31 9.92 8.52 1.72
C MET A 31 10.61 9.85 1.38
N HIS A 32 10.03 10.63 0.46
CA HIS A 32 10.56 11.94 0.12
C HIS A 32 10.53 12.88 1.32
N ILE A 33 9.41 12.95 2.05
CA ILE A 33 9.25 13.81 3.24
C ILE A 33 10.20 13.38 4.35
N TYR A 34 10.35 12.09 4.62
CA TYR A 34 11.34 11.57 5.60
C TYR A 34 12.76 11.97 5.25
N THR A 35 13.06 12.20 3.97
CA THR A 35 14.39 12.62 3.52
C THR A 35 14.58 14.13 3.68
N VAL A 36 13.57 14.93 3.35
CA VAL A 36 13.65 16.39 3.35
C VAL A 36 13.45 16.99 4.74
N ASP A 37 12.52 16.44 5.54
CA ASP A 37 12.18 16.91 6.89
C ASP A 37 11.86 15.73 7.83
N PRO A 38 12.87 14.97 8.27
CA PRO A 38 12.69 13.71 9.01
C PRO A 38 11.92 13.86 10.34
N THR A 39 12.04 15.01 11.02
CA THR A 39 11.41 15.25 12.32
C THR A 39 10.14 16.09 12.24
N GLY A 40 9.77 16.52 11.04
CA GLY A 40 8.63 17.39 10.79
C GLY A 40 7.28 16.80 11.16
N LYS A 41 6.30 17.69 11.35
CA LYS A 41 4.91 17.31 11.63
C LYS A 41 4.32 16.39 10.55
N LEU A 42 4.68 16.62 9.29
CA LEU A 42 4.23 15.77 8.18
C LEU A 42 4.85 14.38 8.24
N SER A 43 6.14 14.27 8.56
CA SER A 43 6.80 12.97 8.75
C SER A 43 6.13 12.16 9.87
N GLN A 44 5.85 12.78 11.02
CA GLN A 44 5.10 12.13 12.09
C GLN A 44 3.69 11.71 11.64
N MET A 45 2.99 12.56 10.90
CA MET A 45 1.65 12.24 10.36
C MET A 45 1.69 11.05 9.41
N PHE A 46 2.67 11.00 8.49
CA PHE A 46 2.81 9.86 7.58
C PHE A 46 3.10 8.57 8.34
N ALA A 47 4.07 8.59 9.26
CA ALA A 47 4.49 7.43 10.01
C ALA A 47 3.38 6.84 10.89
N THR A 48 2.59 7.69 11.54
CA THR A 48 1.60 7.25 12.54
C THR A 48 0.18 7.14 12.01
N LYS A 49 -0.17 7.86 10.95
CA LYS A 49 -1.57 7.97 10.48
C LYS A 49 -1.80 7.59 9.02
N ALA A 50 -0.80 7.70 8.15
CA ALA A 50 -0.96 7.38 6.74
C ALA A 50 -0.47 5.97 6.40
N ILE A 51 0.78 5.64 6.74
CA ILE A 51 1.42 4.38 6.37
C ILE A 51 0.74 3.16 7.02
N PRO A 52 0.39 3.14 8.32
CA PRO A 52 -0.18 1.93 8.92
C PRO A 52 -1.52 1.49 8.29
N PRO A 53 -2.49 2.39 8.02
CA PRO A 53 -3.71 2.02 7.29
C PRO A 53 -3.47 1.46 5.89
N LEU A 54 -2.46 1.94 5.16
CA LEU A 54 -2.17 1.44 3.80
C LEU A 54 -1.81 -0.05 3.78
N ARG A 55 -1.17 -0.55 4.85
CA ARG A 55 -0.86 -1.99 4.97
C ARG A 55 -2.13 -2.83 5.04
N GLN A 56 -3.13 -2.36 5.78
CA GLN A 56 -4.42 -3.04 5.91
C GLN A 56 -5.22 -2.98 4.62
N ILE A 57 -5.10 -1.87 3.87
CA ILE A 57 -5.80 -1.69 2.60
C ILE A 57 -5.21 -2.60 1.51
N ILE A 58 -3.89 -2.76 1.44
CA ILE A 58 -3.25 -3.56 0.39
C ILE A 58 -3.23 -5.06 0.69
N LEU A 59 -3.40 -5.47 1.95
CA LEU A 59 -3.25 -6.87 2.38
C LEU A 59 -4.12 -7.86 1.57
N PRO A 60 -5.42 -7.62 1.32
CA PRO A 60 -6.24 -8.56 0.55
C PRO A 60 -5.72 -8.74 -0.90
N ILE A 61 -5.20 -7.66 -1.51
CA ILE A 61 -4.63 -7.68 -2.87
C ILE A 61 -3.30 -8.44 -2.87
N ALA A 62 -2.50 -8.28 -1.81
CA ALA A 62 -1.25 -9.02 -1.62
C ALA A 62 -1.49 -10.53 -1.50
N GLU A 63 -2.49 -10.91 -0.71
CA GLU A 63 -2.88 -12.32 -0.52
C GLU A 63 -3.36 -12.96 -1.83
N GLU A 64 -4.17 -12.24 -2.62
CA GLU A 64 -4.61 -12.69 -3.95
C GLU A 64 -3.41 -12.87 -4.90
N ALA A 65 -2.49 -11.90 -4.96
CA ALA A 65 -1.29 -12.01 -5.77
C ALA A 65 -0.41 -13.21 -5.36
N ASN A 66 -0.26 -13.47 -4.06
CA ASN A 66 0.48 -14.65 -3.57
C ASN A 66 -0.18 -15.97 -3.97
N GLN A 67 -1.51 -16.04 -3.93
CA GLN A 67 -2.24 -17.24 -4.35
C GLN A 67 -2.06 -17.51 -5.85
N LEU A 68 -2.13 -16.46 -6.68
CA LEU A 68 -1.90 -16.56 -8.12
C LEU A 68 -0.46 -16.98 -8.44
N ALA A 69 0.52 -16.39 -7.75
CA ALA A 69 1.92 -16.76 -7.89
C ALA A 69 2.19 -18.21 -7.48
N ALA A 70 1.56 -18.68 -6.39
CA ALA A 70 1.69 -20.07 -5.94
C ALA A 70 1.05 -21.08 -6.90
N ALA A 71 0.08 -20.65 -7.71
CA ALA A 71 -0.55 -21.46 -8.75
C ALA A 71 0.25 -21.51 -10.07
N ASP A 72 1.37 -20.77 -10.17
CA ASP A 72 2.20 -20.65 -11.38
C ASP A 72 1.39 -20.21 -12.61
N ASP A 73 0.39 -19.35 -12.38
CA ASP A 73 -0.45 -18.79 -13.45
C ASP A 73 0.30 -17.66 -14.16
N ALA A 74 0.96 -18.00 -15.26
CA ALA A 74 1.70 -17.04 -16.09
C ALA A 74 0.83 -15.86 -16.61
N ALA A 75 -0.51 -16.00 -16.66
CA ALA A 75 -1.39 -14.89 -17.03
C ALA A 75 -1.50 -13.82 -15.93
N ALA A 76 -1.08 -14.14 -14.71
CA ALA A 76 -1.11 -13.25 -13.54
C ALA A 76 0.24 -12.58 -13.24
N ASP A 77 1.33 -12.92 -13.95
CA ASP A 77 2.69 -12.41 -13.68
C ASP A 77 2.75 -10.88 -13.59
N ASP A 78 2.12 -10.18 -14.53
CA ASP A 78 2.11 -8.71 -14.55
C ASP A 78 1.37 -8.13 -13.33
N PHE A 79 0.27 -8.76 -12.92
CA PHE A 79 -0.47 -8.34 -11.72
C PHE A 79 0.37 -8.55 -10.46
N VAL A 80 0.97 -9.73 -10.31
CA VAL A 80 1.85 -10.07 -9.17
C VAL A 80 3.03 -9.10 -9.08
N ALA A 81 3.64 -8.76 -10.23
CA ALA A 81 4.75 -7.81 -10.29
C ALA A 81 4.36 -6.40 -9.80
N VAL A 82 3.19 -5.89 -10.23
CA VAL A 82 2.70 -4.56 -9.80
C VAL A 82 2.37 -4.55 -8.31
N VAL A 83 1.70 -5.59 -7.81
CA VAL A 83 1.36 -5.72 -6.39
C VAL A 83 2.63 -5.76 -5.53
N THR A 84 3.61 -6.57 -5.93
CA THR A 84 4.91 -6.68 -5.26
C THR A 84 5.63 -5.33 -5.21
N ALA A 85 5.66 -4.59 -6.32
CA ALA A 85 6.32 -3.29 -6.38
C ALA A 85 5.69 -2.26 -5.43
N ALA A 86 4.35 -2.20 -5.36
CA ALA A 86 3.64 -1.31 -4.45
C ALA A 86 3.93 -1.64 -2.98
N ILE A 87 3.96 -2.92 -2.64
CA ILE A 87 4.24 -3.38 -1.27
C ILE A 87 5.69 -3.10 -0.87
N LEU A 88 6.65 -3.30 -1.78
CA LEU A 88 8.06 -2.96 -1.53
C LEU A 88 8.25 -1.47 -1.21
N LEU A 89 7.50 -0.59 -1.86
CA LEU A 89 7.54 0.84 -1.53
C LEU A 89 6.96 1.13 -0.14
N LEU A 90 5.84 0.50 0.19
CA LEU A 90 5.20 0.62 1.50
C LEU A 90 6.11 0.13 2.63
N ASP A 91 6.73 -1.04 2.46
CA ASP A 91 7.63 -1.62 3.45
C ASP A 91 8.92 -0.79 3.59
N LYS A 92 9.44 -0.20 2.51
CA LYS A 92 10.55 0.77 2.57
C LYS A 92 10.18 2.02 3.38
N ALA A 93 9.00 2.59 3.13
CA ALA A 93 8.51 3.75 3.88
C ALA A 93 8.35 3.43 5.37
N ASN A 94 7.76 2.27 5.69
CA ASN A 94 7.60 1.82 7.07
C ASN A 94 8.95 1.59 7.77
N LYS A 95 9.88 0.89 7.11
CA LYS A 95 11.24 0.67 7.62
C LYS A 95 11.94 2.00 7.91
N LYS A 96 11.82 2.98 6.99
CA LYS A 96 12.44 4.29 7.20
C LYS A 96 11.82 5.05 8.38
N ALA A 97 10.50 4.96 8.55
CA ALA A 97 9.84 5.56 9.72
C ALA A 97 10.33 4.95 11.04
N ILE A 98 10.56 3.63 11.08
CA ILE A 98 11.11 2.92 12.24
C ILE A 98 12.56 3.37 12.51
N GLU A 99 13.40 3.44 11.47
CA GLU A 99 14.79 3.92 11.59
C GLU A 99 14.88 5.35 12.15
N LEU A 100 13.89 6.18 11.86
CA LEU A 100 13.78 7.56 12.36
C LEU A 100 13.13 7.64 13.75
N GLY A 101 12.71 6.52 14.34
CA GLY A 101 12.00 6.50 15.63
C GLY A 101 10.59 7.09 15.57
N LEU A 102 9.99 7.19 14.39
CA LEU A 102 8.65 7.76 14.18
C LEU A 102 7.52 6.73 14.28
N SER A 103 7.85 5.44 14.18
CA SER A 103 6.91 4.33 14.21
C SER A 103 7.51 3.14 14.95
N GLU A 104 6.64 2.32 15.53
CA GLU A 104 7.04 1.05 16.14
C GLU A 104 7.38 0.00 15.08
N ALA A 105 8.12 -1.02 15.49
CA ALA A 105 8.48 -2.13 14.61
C ALA A 105 7.23 -2.91 14.18
N VAL A 106 7.11 -3.17 12.88
CA VAL A 106 5.98 -3.91 12.29
C VAL A 106 6.55 -4.95 11.32
N PRO A 107 6.07 -6.21 11.33
CA PRO A 107 6.53 -7.24 10.38
C PRO A 107 6.27 -6.80 8.93
N PRO A 108 7.05 -7.23 7.92
CA PRO A 108 6.81 -6.93 6.50
C PRO A 108 5.39 -7.25 6.05
N THR A 109 4.91 -6.58 5.01
CA THR A 109 3.50 -6.72 4.57
C THR A 109 3.27 -8.05 3.86
N ILE A 110 4.33 -8.64 3.29
CA ILE A 110 4.36 -10.01 2.78
C ILE A 110 5.51 -10.75 3.47
N GLN A 111 5.30 -12.02 3.81
CA GLN A 111 6.32 -12.90 4.39
C GLN A 111 7.02 -13.74 3.34
#